data_AF-A0A351NW07-F1
#
_entry.id   AF-A0A351NW07-F1
#
_cell.length_a   1.000
_cell.length_b   1.000
_cell.length_c   1.000
_cell.angle_alpha   90.00
_cell.angle_beta   90.00
_cell.angle_gamma   90.00
#
_symmetry.space_group_name_H-M   'P 1'
#
loop_
_entity.id
_entity.type
_entity.pdbx_description
1 polymer ?
#
loop_
_entity_poly.entity_id
_entity_poly.type
_entity_poly.pdbx_seq_one_letter_code
_entity_poly.pdbx_strand_id
1 'polypeptide(L)' 'YKEIEPHVQTEVATLWSKITDENLFEVSDMAGYKEEFLRLFGFGLEGVDYEADVNPEVNITHLISA' A
#
# COMPACT_ATOMS: atom_id res chain seq x y z
N TYR A 1 0.72 22.44 0.75
CA TYR A 1 0.49 20.99 0.90
C TYR A 1 1.44 20.47 1.96
N LYS A 2 0.99 19.56 2.83
CA LYS A 2 1.79 19.04 3.96
C LYS A 2 3.06 18.32 3.50
N GLU A 3 2.96 17.58 2.40
CA GLU A 3 4.06 16.79 1.82
C GLU A 3 5.22 17.63 1.25
N ILE A 4 4.92 18.80 0.69
CA ILE A 4 5.94 19.67 0.05
C ILE A 4 6.54 20.70 1.04
N GLU A 5 6.24 20.59 2.33
CA GLU A 5 6.82 21.47 3.34
C GLU A 5 8.36 21.29 3.38
N PRO A 6 9.18 22.36 3.46
CA PRO A 6 10.63 22.26 3.29
C PRO A 6 11.33 21.28 4.23
N HIS A 7 10.84 21.13 5.46
CA HIS A 7 11.42 20.20 6.43
C HIS A 7 11.18 18.73 6.02
N VAL A 8 10.01 18.41 5.46
CA VAL A 8 9.67 17.07 4.97
C VAL A 8 10.59 16.69 3.80
N GLN A 9 10.71 17.59 2.82
CA GLN A 9 11.56 17.37 1.64
C GLN A 9 13.04 17.19 2.03
N THR A 10 13.52 17.97 3.01
CA THR A 10 14.90 17.86 3.52
C THR A 10 15.16 16.53 4.22
N GLU A 11 14.22 16.08 5.04
CA GLU A 11 14.35 14.80 5.75
C GLU A 11 14.32 13.63 4.77
N VAL A 12 13.36 13.61 3.83
CA VAL A 12 13.27 12.58 2.79
C VAL A 12 14.56 12.50 1.97
N ALA A 13 15.12 13.63 1.51
CA ALA A 13 16.37 13.63 0.78
C ALA A 13 17.56 13.09 1.60
N THR A 14 17.59 13.41 2.90
CA THR A 14 18.61 12.90 3.83
C THR A 14 18.53 11.39 3.98
N LEU A 15 17.33 10.85 4.24
CA LEU A 15 17.11 9.40 4.36
C LEU A 15 17.38 8.67 3.04
N TRP A 16 16.99 9.26 1.90
CA TRP A 16 17.22 8.69 0.57
C TRP A 16 18.70 8.43 0.28
N SER A 17 19.60 9.32 0.74
CA SER A 17 21.05 9.14 0.57
C SER A 17 21.66 8.04 1.45
N LYS A 18 20.92 7.53 2.44
CA LYS A 18 21.41 6.58 3.47
C LYS A 18 20.75 5.21 3.39
N ILE A 19 19.74 5.05 2.53
CA ILE A 19 18.98 3.82 2.43
C ILE A 19 19.83 2.70 1.81
N THR A 20 19.72 1.51 2.36
CA THR A 20 20.34 0.27 1.87
C THR A 20 19.34 -0.87 1.99
N ASP A 21 19.64 -2.02 1.39
CA ASP A 21 18.79 -3.19 1.49
C ASP A 21 18.64 -3.68 2.95
N GLU A 22 19.69 -3.50 3.77
CA GLU A 22 19.71 -3.91 5.17
C GLU A 22 18.86 -3.01 6.07
N ASN A 23 18.75 -1.71 5.77
CA ASN A 23 18.08 -0.73 6.63
C ASN A 23 16.73 -0.23 6.10
N LEU A 24 16.28 -0.73 4.94
CA LEU A 24 15.06 -0.29 4.25
C LEU A 24 13.84 -0.21 5.18
N PHE A 25 13.63 -1.23 6.02
CA PHE A 25 12.49 -1.30 6.95
C PHE A 25 12.67 -0.47 8.23
N GLU A 26 13.88 0.02 8.50
CA GLU A 26 14.19 0.86 9.66
C GLU A 26 14.04 2.35 9.32
N VAL A 27 14.43 2.75 8.10
CA VAL A 27 14.46 4.15 7.67
C VAL A 27 13.24 4.58 6.85
N SER A 28 12.38 3.64 6.47
CA SER A 28 11.15 3.90 5.71
C SER A 28 9.99 3.06 6.21
N ASP A 29 8.76 3.50 5.92
CA ASP A 29 7.56 2.72 6.19
C ASP A 29 7.25 1.70 5.07
N MET A 30 8.24 0.86 4.75
CA MET A 30 8.09 -0.17 3.71
C MET A 30 7.05 -1.25 4.09
N ALA A 31 6.86 -1.49 5.38
CA ALA A 31 5.84 -2.40 5.89
C ALA A 31 4.42 -1.88 5.63
N GLY A 32 4.15 -0.62 5.99
CA GLY A 32 2.88 0.04 5.71
C GLY A 32 2.60 0.14 4.21
N TYR A 33 3.60 0.51 3.40
CA TYR A 33 3.44 0.52 1.94
C TYR A 33 3.01 -0.84 1.38
N LYS A 34 3.60 -1.95 1.85
CA LYS A 34 3.23 -3.30 1.42
C LYS A 34 1.81 -3.67 1.83
N GLU A 35 1.43 -3.34 3.06
CA GLU A 35 0.08 -3.58 3.57
C GLU A 35 -0.96 -2.81 2.75
N GLU A 36 -0.76 -1.51 2.55
CA GLU A 36 -1.66 -0.66 1.77
C GLU A 36 -1.72 -1.09 0.29
N PHE A 37 -0.61 -1.53 -0.29
CA PHE A 37 -0.61 -2.09 -1.63
C PHE A 37 -1.50 -3.33 -1.74
N LEU A 38 -1.40 -4.27 -0.79
CA LEU A 38 -2.22 -5.48 -0.75
C LEU A 38 -3.70 -5.15 -0.55
N ARG A 39 -4.02 -4.13 0.26
CA ARG A 39 -5.39 -3.67 0.50
C ARG A 39 -6.10 -3.22 -0.78
N LEU A 40 -5.38 -2.60 -1.72
CA LEU A 40 -5.96 -2.21 -3.02
C LEU A 40 -6.52 -3.40 -3.82
N PHE A 41 -5.96 -4.59 -3.59
CA PHE A 41 -6.39 -5.83 -4.25
C PHE A 41 -7.28 -6.69 -3.35
N GLY A 42 -7.74 -6.15 -2.23
CA GLY A 42 -8.65 -6.82 -1.32
C GLY A 42 -7.97 -7.81 -0.37
N PHE A 43 -6.67 -7.70 -0.12
CA PHE A 43 -5.92 -8.54 0.84
C PHE A 43 -5.59 -7.77 2.13
N GLY A 44 -5.48 -8.50 3.25
CA GLY A 44 -5.10 -7.91 4.55
C GLY A 44 -6.14 -6.96 5.15
N LEU A 45 -7.42 -7.12 4.80
CA LEU A 45 -8.51 -6.31 5.32
C LEU A 45 -9.05 -6.89 6.62
N GLU A 46 -9.20 -6.03 7.64
CA GLU A 46 -9.82 -6.40 8.91
C GLU A 46 -11.29 -6.78 8.70
N GLY A 47 -11.72 -7.91 9.28
CA GLY A 47 -13.09 -8.40 9.18
C GLY A 47 -13.39 -9.25 7.94
N VAL A 48 -12.42 -9.48 7.06
CA VAL A 48 -12.55 -10.43 5.93
C VAL A 48 -11.98 -11.79 6.35
N ASP A 49 -12.79 -12.84 6.22
CA ASP A 49 -12.35 -14.22 6.39
C ASP A 49 -11.71 -14.73 5.08
N TYR A 50 -10.38 -14.77 5.04
CA TYR A 50 -9.61 -15.21 3.87
C TYR A 50 -9.55 -16.74 3.72
N GLU A 51 -10.01 -17.50 4.72
CA GLU A 51 -10.09 -18.97 4.64
C GLU A 51 -11.43 -19.46 4.08
N ALA A 52 -12.39 -18.55 3.90
CA ALA A 52 -13.69 -18.87 3.33
C ALA A 52 -13.62 -19.05 1.81
N ASP A 53 -14.27 -20.10 1.31
CA ASP A 53 -14.49 -20.26 -0.14
C ASP A 53 -15.37 -19.12 -0.68
N VAL A 54 -14.94 -18.51 -1.79
CA VAL A 54 -15.68 -17.45 -2.48
C VAL A 54 -15.85 -17.77 -3.96
N ASN A 55 -16.98 -17.37 -4.54
CA ASN A 55 -17.17 -17.45 -5.98
C ASN A 55 -16.48 -16.23 -6.66
N PRO A 56 -15.47 -16.43 -7.53
CA PRO A 56 -14.82 -15.33 -8.24
C PRO A 56 -15.71 -14.68 -9.31
N GLU A 57 -16.79 -15.33 -9.73
CA GLU A 57 -17.74 -14.80 -10.69
C GLU A 57 -18.75 -13.86 -10.01
N VAL A 58 -18.58 -12.55 -10.22
CA VAL A 58 -19.43 -11.50 -9.64
C VAL A 58 -20.09 -10.68 -10.74
N ASN A 59 -21.43 -10.68 -10.75
CA ASN A 59 -22.22 -9.92 -11.73
C ASN A 59 -22.29 -8.43 -11.40
N ILE A 60 -22.21 -7.59 -12.42
CA ILE A 60 -22.40 -6.14 -12.32
C ILE A 60 -23.68 -5.77 -13.09
N THR A 61 -24.74 -5.37 -12.37
CA THR A 61 -26.13 -5.22 -12.88
C THR A 61 -26.28 -4.34 -14.13
N HIS A 62 -25.39 -3.37 -14.32
CA HIS A 62 -25.45 -2.40 -15.42
C HIS A 62 -24.16 -2.34 -16.25
N LEU A 63 -23.38 -3.42 -16.25
CA LEU A 63 -22.21 -3.50 -17.13
C LEU A 63 -22.68 -3.58 -18.59
N ILE A 64 -22.26 -2.62 -19.39
CA ILE A 64 -22.44 -2.66 -20.85
C ILE A 64 -21.19 -3.26 -21.46
N SER A 65 -21.29 -4.48 -21.98
CA SER A 65 -20.22 -5.10 -22.76
C SER A 65 -20.31 -4.66 -24.22
N ALA A 66 -19.15 -4.47 -24.87
CA ALA A 66 -19.03 -4.13 -26.28
C ALA A 66 -19.44 -5.29 -27.22
#